data_AF-A0A6A0BBD6-F1
#
_entry.id   AF-A0A6A0BBD6-F1
#
_cell.length_a   1.000
_cell.length_b   1.000
_cell.length_c   1.000
_cell.angle_alpha   90.00
_cell.angle_beta   90.00
_cell.angle_gamma   90.00
#
_symmetry.space_group_name_H-M   'P 1'
#
loop_
_entity.id
_entity.type
_entity.pdbx_description
1 polymer ?
#
loop_
_entity_poly.entity_id
_entity_poly.type
_entity_poly.pdbx_seq_one_letter_code
_entity_poly.pdbx_strand_id
1 'polypeptide(L)'
;MKTSIQEIKQIPKIELHCHLDGSISMKMIRTLAKNAGIKIPLLDTELQKRLTAPTEGHDLRSYLKPFDFVLPLLQTEQNLALAAYDVIEQCVADAIRYIEIRFAPTQHLAGGLTMIQAVQAVGRGLEAGKIHYGIQSNLILSGMRNEPVASVMQLVDGIVDGTLTNVAGFDLAGEEVAGFVSKFAPVLEKVKANNIPLTLHAGECGCAQNVLDSVAAGASRIGHGVAINAHPETWATLAENKTTFELAPTSNFQTGAVDKLENYPFKKLFDAGVRVTINTDNRTVSGTTLNDEYLKLAEWYDFNEIDFRQMNNYAFEASFMSDELRTALGKEFGAVVKAEMPTLEIEERIDRLDAVLAQKVLEAKKEVFNRAKLTRKIHFIRAEGKSMSVYLTKYLISSIVKFIVFGAAAGVVIINFALMIFGSIKGPLGEKTFAKLMAKNPISGFIKGLSNHETRLLGMVGLVIVGIVLAFALIKLFKMSFKINATDDYLVKYSFHKRTAFAAEVRALLEKQDYYDLKANREALQKKLEPVDKAFQTGGSFESQD
;
A
#
# COMPACT_ATOMS: atom_id res chain seq x y z
N MET A 1 8.85 3.51 18.19
CA MET A 1 8.57 4.97 18.26
C MET A 1 8.66 5.54 16.85
N LYS A 2 7.91 6.61 16.51
CA LYS A 2 8.06 7.28 15.20
C LYS A 2 9.44 7.93 15.11
N THR A 3 10.12 7.80 13.98
CA THR A 3 11.43 8.40 13.73
C THR A 3 11.32 9.93 13.73
N SER A 4 12.19 10.60 14.47
CA SER A 4 12.29 12.05 14.49
C SER A 4 12.91 12.60 13.20
N ILE A 5 12.68 13.90 12.94
CA ILE A 5 13.29 14.62 11.82
C ILE A 5 14.82 14.54 11.87
N GLN A 6 15.40 14.66 13.08
CA GLN A 6 16.84 14.66 13.25
C GLN A 6 17.44 13.29 12.93
N GLU A 7 16.77 12.21 13.34
CA GLU A 7 17.17 10.84 13.00
C GLU A 7 17.09 10.61 11.48
N ILE A 8 15.99 11.01 10.82
CA ILE A 8 15.84 10.89 9.36
C ILE A 8 17.00 11.55 8.61
N LYS A 9 17.38 12.77 9.01
CA LYS A 9 18.49 13.51 8.38
C LYS A 9 19.86 12.84 8.57
N GLN A 10 20.00 11.94 9.54
CA GLN A 10 21.25 11.24 9.86
C GLN A 10 21.32 9.82 9.29
N ILE A 11 20.19 9.21 8.90
CA ILE A 11 20.17 7.91 8.24
C ILE A 11 21.01 8.01 6.96
N PRO A 12 22.06 7.17 6.78
CA PRO A 12 22.76 7.05 5.50
C PRO A 12 21.79 6.56 4.43
N LYS A 13 21.78 7.22 3.27
CA LYS A 13 20.80 6.93 2.20
C LYS A 13 21.43 6.48 0.90
N ILE A 14 20.67 5.69 0.15
CA ILE A 14 20.92 5.33 -1.25
C ILE A 14 19.74 5.79 -2.07
N GLU A 15 20.00 6.46 -3.19
CA GLU A 15 18.98 6.90 -4.13
C GLU A 15 19.22 6.27 -5.50
N LEU A 16 18.23 5.57 -6.02
CA LEU A 16 18.35 4.81 -7.27
C LEU A 16 17.63 5.47 -8.44
N HIS A 17 16.79 6.47 -8.17
CA HIS A 17 15.94 7.11 -9.18
C HIS A 17 15.97 8.63 -9.03
N CYS A 18 16.92 9.25 -9.71
CA CYS A 18 17.09 10.70 -9.77
C CYS A 18 17.51 11.10 -11.19
N HIS A 19 16.67 11.83 -11.91
CA HIS A 19 17.02 12.38 -13.23
C HIS A 19 17.88 13.63 -13.07
N LEU A 20 18.95 13.71 -13.85
CA LEU A 20 19.91 14.82 -13.80
C LEU A 20 19.23 16.16 -14.11
N ASP A 21 18.57 16.23 -15.25
CA ASP A 21 17.98 17.41 -15.87
C ASP A 21 16.76 17.95 -15.11
N GLY A 22 16.06 17.12 -14.33
CA GLY A 22 15.03 17.59 -13.42
C GLY A 22 15.50 17.91 -11.99
N SER A 23 16.80 17.76 -11.68
CA SER A 23 17.31 17.84 -10.31
C SER A 23 18.33 18.96 -10.05
N ILE A 24 18.57 19.83 -11.03
CA ILE A 24 19.58 20.90 -10.93
C ILE A 24 19.10 22.02 -10.00
N SER A 25 19.93 22.41 -9.03
CA SER A 25 19.60 23.46 -8.07
C SER A 25 19.37 24.80 -8.76
N MET A 26 18.50 25.65 -8.20
CA MET A 26 18.27 27.01 -8.73
C MET A 26 19.56 27.83 -8.82
N LYS A 27 20.47 27.66 -7.85
CA LYS A 27 21.81 28.28 -7.86
C LYS A 27 22.58 27.86 -9.11
N MET A 28 22.58 26.56 -9.43
CA MET A 28 23.28 26.05 -10.60
C MET A 28 22.57 26.45 -11.90
N ILE A 29 21.24 26.43 -11.98
CA ILE A 29 20.47 26.93 -13.13
C ILE A 29 20.91 28.34 -13.53
N ARG A 30 21.15 29.24 -12.57
CA ARG A 30 21.67 30.59 -12.83
C ARG A 30 23.06 30.59 -13.47
N THR A 31 23.94 29.71 -13.00
CA THR A 31 25.29 29.52 -13.57
C THR A 31 25.20 28.97 -15.00
N LEU A 32 24.40 27.93 -15.22
CA LEU A 32 24.24 27.31 -16.55
C LEU A 32 23.65 28.30 -17.57
N ALA A 33 22.63 29.06 -17.15
CA ALA A 33 22.02 30.10 -17.97
C ALA A 33 23.01 31.20 -18.36
N LYS A 34 23.85 31.65 -17.42
CA LYS A 34 24.93 32.61 -17.71
C LYS A 34 25.91 32.05 -18.74
N ASN A 35 26.36 30.80 -18.59
CA ASN A 35 27.27 30.15 -19.52
C ASN A 35 26.67 30.00 -20.92
N ALA A 36 25.37 29.69 -21.00
CA ALA A 36 24.64 29.51 -22.25
C ALA A 36 24.19 30.85 -22.90
N GLY A 37 24.37 31.99 -22.21
CA GLY A 37 23.85 33.28 -22.67
C GLY A 37 22.31 33.36 -22.68
N ILE A 38 21.62 32.49 -21.92
CA ILE A 38 20.16 32.42 -21.88
C ILE A 38 19.65 33.30 -20.73
N LYS A 39 18.71 34.20 -21.04
CA LYS A 39 18.07 35.04 -20.04
C LYS A 39 17.03 34.25 -19.26
N ILE A 40 17.11 34.34 -17.93
CA ILE A 40 16.18 33.69 -17.00
C ILE A 40 15.59 34.72 -16.02
N PRO A 41 14.47 34.41 -15.34
CA PRO A 41 13.92 35.30 -14.31
C PRO A 41 14.94 35.63 -13.20
N LEU A 42 14.95 36.90 -12.77
CA LEU A 42 15.83 37.37 -11.69
C LEU A 42 15.27 36.99 -10.31
N LEU A 43 13.96 37.12 -10.12
CA LEU A 43 13.31 36.78 -8.85
C LEU A 43 13.22 35.26 -8.67
N ASP A 44 13.57 34.78 -7.48
CA ASP A 44 13.53 33.35 -7.16
C ASP A 44 12.13 32.77 -7.33
N THR A 45 11.08 33.50 -6.93
CA THR A 45 9.68 33.06 -7.08
C THR A 45 9.30 32.82 -8.54
N GLU A 46 9.76 33.66 -9.46
CA GLU A 46 9.45 33.53 -10.89
C GLU A 46 10.31 32.47 -11.56
N LEU A 47 11.55 32.28 -11.10
CA LEU A 47 12.41 31.19 -11.56
C LEU A 47 11.88 29.83 -11.07
N GLN A 48 11.47 29.73 -9.81
CA GLN A 48 10.91 28.51 -9.23
C GLN A 48 9.67 28.05 -10.01
N LYS A 49 8.73 28.94 -10.31
CA LYS A 49 7.55 28.64 -11.15
C LYS A 49 7.89 28.04 -12.53
N ARG A 50 9.07 28.32 -13.08
CA ARG A 50 9.53 27.76 -14.36
C ARG A 50 10.19 26.40 -14.22
N LEU A 51 10.67 26.09 -13.02
CA LEU A 51 11.47 24.92 -12.73
C LEU A 51 10.68 23.81 -12.06
N THR A 52 9.61 24.12 -11.34
CA THR A 52 8.78 23.14 -10.62
C THR A 52 7.58 22.70 -11.43
N ALA A 53 7.14 21.46 -11.22
CA ALA A 53 5.87 20.95 -11.70
C ALA A 53 4.72 21.88 -11.26
N PRO A 54 3.71 22.09 -12.11
CA PRO A 54 2.61 22.98 -11.79
C PRO A 54 1.79 22.43 -10.61
N THR A 55 1.24 23.34 -9.81
CA THR A 55 0.35 22.97 -8.69
C THR A 55 -1.05 22.54 -9.14
N GLU A 56 -1.38 22.77 -10.40
CA GLU A 56 -2.63 22.40 -11.06
C GLU A 56 -2.32 21.56 -12.30
N GLY A 57 -3.17 20.58 -12.62
CA GLY A 57 -2.91 19.64 -13.72
C GLY A 57 -2.00 18.49 -13.28
N HIS A 58 -2.56 17.60 -12.46
CA HIS A 58 -1.92 16.36 -12.01
C HIS A 58 -1.92 15.34 -13.15
N ASP A 59 -1.06 15.55 -14.14
CA ASP A 59 -0.85 14.64 -15.26
C ASP A 59 0.62 14.67 -15.68
N LEU A 60 1.10 13.55 -16.23
CA LEU A 60 2.50 13.39 -16.64
C LEU A 60 2.96 14.46 -17.64
N ARG A 61 2.10 14.89 -18.56
CA ARG A 61 2.47 15.88 -19.57
C ARG A 61 2.69 17.26 -18.95
N SER A 62 1.84 17.66 -18.03
CA SER A 62 1.99 18.90 -17.25
C SER A 62 3.24 18.86 -16.36
N TYR A 63 3.52 17.71 -15.73
CA TYR A 63 4.73 17.48 -14.92
C TYR A 63 6.03 17.62 -15.71
N LEU A 64 6.06 17.17 -16.97
CA LEU A 64 7.26 17.23 -17.82
C LEU A 64 7.52 18.61 -18.46
N LYS A 65 6.59 19.56 -18.34
CA LYS A 65 6.72 20.89 -18.97
C LYS A 65 7.95 21.70 -18.52
N PRO A 66 8.41 21.66 -17.26
CA PRO A 66 9.61 22.40 -16.83
C PRO A 66 10.88 22.02 -17.60
N PHE A 67 10.95 20.83 -18.18
CA PHE A 67 12.10 20.40 -18.97
C PHE A 67 12.31 21.24 -20.23
N ASP A 68 11.24 21.82 -20.80
CA ASP A 68 11.33 22.78 -21.92
C ASP A 68 12.19 24.00 -21.57
N PHE A 69 12.24 24.36 -20.29
CA PHE A 69 13.05 25.46 -19.78
C PHE A 69 14.47 25.03 -19.41
N VAL A 70 14.65 23.81 -18.91
CA VAL A 70 15.95 23.32 -18.40
C VAL A 70 16.85 22.77 -19.51
N LEU A 71 16.30 21.98 -20.45
CA LEU A 71 17.08 21.32 -21.50
C LEU A 71 17.93 22.28 -22.36
N PRO A 72 17.47 23.49 -22.73
CA PRO A 72 18.30 24.46 -23.47
C PRO A 72 19.57 24.89 -22.70
N LEU A 73 19.58 24.77 -21.38
CA LEU A 73 20.74 25.11 -20.55
C LEU A 73 21.80 24.00 -20.55
N LEU A 74 21.48 22.80 -21.05
CA LEU A 74 22.31 21.58 -20.95
C LEU A 74 22.88 21.14 -22.29
N GLN A 75 23.19 22.10 -23.17
CA GLN A 75 23.63 21.83 -24.55
C GLN A 75 25.15 21.98 -24.74
N THR A 76 25.93 22.05 -23.66
CA THR A 76 27.40 22.13 -23.69
C THR A 76 28.03 21.16 -22.69
N GLU A 77 29.23 20.67 -23.01
CA GLU A 77 29.98 19.77 -22.10
C GLU A 77 30.21 20.41 -20.73
N GLN A 78 30.48 21.71 -20.69
CA GLN A 78 30.68 22.44 -19.43
C GLN A 78 29.41 22.42 -18.58
N ASN A 79 28.25 22.69 -19.18
CA ASN A 79 27.01 22.77 -18.42
C ASN A 79 26.51 21.39 -17.95
N LEU A 80 26.69 20.35 -18.75
CA LEU A 80 26.39 18.97 -18.32
C LEU A 80 27.26 18.53 -17.14
N ALA A 81 28.57 18.83 -17.18
CA ALA A 81 29.47 18.53 -16.07
C ALA A 81 29.11 19.30 -14.79
N LEU A 82 28.77 20.59 -14.92
CA LEU A 82 28.34 21.42 -13.78
C LEU A 82 27.00 20.94 -13.19
N ALA A 83 26.05 20.54 -14.03
CA ALA A 83 24.77 19.98 -13.58
C ALA A 83 24.99 18.71 -12.75
N ALA A 84 25.81 17.78 -13.24
CA ALA A 84 26.07 16.52 -12.53
C ALA A 84 26.80 16.76 -11.20
N TYR A 85 27.80 17.65 -11.20
CA TYR A 85 28.48 18.08 -9.97
C TYR A 85 27.51 18.67 -8.94
N ASP A 86 26.57 19.50 -9.37
CA ASP A 86 25.58 20.13 -8.50
C ASP A 86 24.65 19.13 -7.83
N VAL A 87 24.18 18.11 -8.55
CA VAL A 87 23.33 17.07 -7.94
C VAL A 87 24.10 16.29 -6.87
N ILE A 88 25.41 16.04 -7.06
CA ILE A 88 26.25 15.43 -6.03
C ILE A 88 26.44 16.38 -4.82
N GLU A 89 26.60 17.68 -5.02
CA GLU A 89 26.65 18.68 -3.92
C GLU A 89 25.36 18.60 -3.06
N GLN A 90 24.20 18.50 -3.70
CA GLN A 90 22.91 18.41 -3.01
C GLN A 90 22.78 17.16 -2.13
N CYS A 91 23.40 16.04 -2.54
CA CYS A 91 23.34 14.76 -1.83
C CYS A 91 23.92 14.82 -0.40
N VAL A 92 24.81 15.78 -0.11
CA VAL A 92 25.39 15.99 1.22
C VAL A 92 24.32 16.29 2.27
N ALA A 93 23.38 17.18 1.94
CA ALA A 93 22.32 17.61 2.86
C ALA A 93 21.33 16.47 3.19
N ASP A 94 21.22 15.49 2.29
CA ASP A 94 20.35 14.34 2.42
C ASP A 94 21.01 13.12 3.07
N ALA A 95 22.28 13.23 3.47
CA ALA A 95 23.09 12.11 3.95
C ALA A 95 23.14 10.92 2.98
N ILE A 96 23.06 11.21 1.68
CA ILE A 96 23.21 10.19 0.63
C ILE A 96 24.68 9.78 0.55
N ARG A 97 24.90 8.47 0.43
CA ARG A 97 26.23 7.85 0.28
C ARG A 97 26.48 7.35 -1.13
N TYR A 98 25.41 6.97 -1.80
CA TYR A 98 25.44 6.55 -3.19
C TYR A 98 24.18 7.00 -3.93
N ILE A 99 24.36 7.46 -5.16
CA ILE A 99 23.27 7.83 -6.05
C ILE A 99 23.48 7.29 -7.47
N GLU A 100 22.40 6.77 -8.07
CA GLU A 100 22.36 6.52 -9.50
C GLU A 100 21.63 7.67 -10.21
N ILE A 101 22.40 8.43 -10.97
CA ILE A 101 21.89 9.53 -11.78
C ILE A 101 21.53 8.97 -13.15
N ARG A 102 20.31 9.27 -13.60
CA ARG A 102 19.84 8.93 -14.94
C ARG A 102 19.68 10.19 -15.79
N PHE A 103 19.93 10.07 -17.08
CA PHE A 103 19.66 11.15 -18.05
C PHE A 103 19.56 10.56 -19.46
N ALA A 104 18.96 11.32 -20.39
CA ALA A 104 18.83 10.94 -21.80
C ALA A 104 19.83 11.70 -22.69
N PRO A 105 20.97 11.10 -23.09
CA PRO A 105 21.99 11.78 -23.89
C PRO A 105 21.47 12.40 -25.19
N THR A 106 20.45 11.79 -25.80
CA THR A 106 19.83 12.24 -27.05
C THR A 106 19.18 13.63 -26.93
N GLN A 107 18.80 14.06 -25.72
CA GLN A 107 18.22 15.39 -25.47
C GLN A 107 19.25 16.52 -25.39
N HIS A 108 20.55 16.19 -25.44
CA HIS A 108 21.66 17.14 -25.25
C HIS A 108 22.50 17.35 -26.50
N LEU A 109 21.98 16.97 -27.67
CA LEU A 109 22.72 17.01 -28.94
C LEU A 109 22.40 18.26 -29.80
N ALA A 110 21.37 19.04 -29.44
CA ALA A 110 20.92 20.18 -30.23
C ALA A 110 21.96 21.32 -30.30
N GLY A 111 22.83 21.42 -29.30
CA GLY A 111 23.99 22.31 -29.29
C GLY A 111 25.20 21.84 -30.10
N GLY A 112 25.10 20.70 -30.81
CA GLY A 112 26.19 20.13 -31.61
C GLY A 112 27.10 19.17 -30.87
N LEU A 113 26.75 18.78 -29.63
CA LEU A 113 27.45 17.70 -28.94
C LEU A 113 27.22 16.37 -29.63
N THR A 114 28.25 15.53 -29.63
CA THR A 114 28.06 14.09 -29.86
C THR A 114 27.54 13.43 -28.59
N MET A 115 26.91 12.26 -28.75
CA MET A 115 26.43 11.45 -27.63
C MET A 115 27.57 11.07 -26.67
N ILE A 116 28.75 10.77 -27.21
CA ILE A 116 29.96 10.48 -26.43
C ILE A 116 30.35 11.68 -25.58
N GLN A 117 30.39 12.88 -26.15
CA GLN A 117 30.71 14.11 -25.40
C GLN A 117 29.70 14.38 -24.29
N ALA A 118 28.40 14.17 -24.53
CA ALA A 118 27.38 14.36 -23.52
C ALA A 118 27.56 13.39 -22.34
N VAL A 119 27.75 12.09 -22.60
CA VAL A 119 27.98 11.07 -21.56
C VAL A 119 29.27 11.33 -20.79
N GLN A 120 30.37 11.63 -21.48
CA GLN A 120 31.64 11.94 -20.83
C GLN A 120 31.57 13.21 -19.98
N ALA A 121 30.83 14.23 -20.43
CA ALA A 121 30.65 15.47 -19.67
C ALA A 121 29.95 15.22 -18.33
N VAL A 122 28.85 14.47 -18.34
CA VAL A 122 28.15 14.08 -17.11
C VAL A 122 29.07 13.26 -16.21
N GLY A 123 29.77 12.26 -16.75
CA GLY A 123 30.72 11.44 -16.00
C GLY A 123 31.83 12.26 -15.31
N ARG A 124 32.38 13.29 -15.96
CA ARG A 124 33.36 14.20 -15.35
C ARG A 124 32.78 14.99 -14.19
N GLY A 125 31.53 15.43 -14.28
CA GLY A 125 30.84 16.14 -13.20
C GLY A 125 30.60 15.24 -11.99
N LEU A 126 30.18 13.99 -12.23
CA LEU A 126 30.01 12.98 -11.18
C LEU A 126 31.34 12.68 -10.46
N GLU A 127 32.43 12.44 -11.20
CA GLU A 127 33.74 12.18 -10.60
C GLU A 127 34.27 13.39 -9.82
N ALA A 128 34.09 14.61 -10.33
CA ALA A 128 34.47 15.83 -9.60
C ALA A 128 33.66 15.97 -8.30
N GLY A 129 32.36 15.68 -8.33
CA GLY A 129 31.49 15.67 -7.15
C GLY A 129 31.94 14.64 -6.12
N LYS A 130 32.26 13.42 -6.56
CA LYS A 130 32.80 12.35 -5.73
C LYS A 130 34.11 12.75 -5.05
N ILE A 131 35.05 13.32 -5.78
CA ILE A 131 36.34 13.78 -5.23
C ILE A 131 36.12 14.84 -4.13
N HIS A 132 35.18 15.76 -4.32
CA HIS A 132 34.94 16.85 -3.37
C HIS A 132 34.13 16.38 -2.15
N TYR A 133 33.05 15.65 -2.36
CA TYR A 133 32.06 15.35 -1.32
C TYR A 133 32.14 13.93 -0.77
N GLY A 134 32.94 13.04 -1.38
CA GLY A 134 33.07 11.63 -0.99
C GLY A 134 31.86 10.76 -1.34
N ILE A 135 30.88 11.31 -2.05
CA ILE A 135 29.63 10.63 -2.42
C ILE A 135 29.87 9.77 -3.66
N GLN A 136 29.55 8.49 -3.57
CA GLN A 136 29.68 7.57 -4.70
C GLN A 136 28.51 7.77 -5.67
N SER A 137 28.74 7.55 -6.95
CA SER A 137 27.68 7.67 -7.94
C SER A 137 27.90 6.80 -9.14
N ASN A 138 26.80 6.44 -9.79
CA ASN A 138 26.80 5.75 -11.08
C ASN A 138 25.87 6.47 -12.07
N LEU A 139 26.10 6.21 -13.35
CA LEU A 139 25.34 6.80 -14.45
C LEU A 139 24.46 5.74 -15.12
N ILE A 140 23.18 6.05 -15.30
CA ILE A 140 22.23 5.25 -16.09
C ILE A 140 21.86 6.06 -17.34
N LEU A 141 21.89 5.41 -18.51
CA LEU A 141 21.44 6.05 -19.75
C LEU A 141 19.97 5.71 -20.00
N SER A 142 19.14 6.75 -20.13
CA SER A 142 17.72 6.60 -20.43
C SER A 142 17.47 6.80 -21.93
N GLY A 143 16.82 5.83 -22.56
CA GLY A 143 16.20 6.00 -23.86
C GLY A 143 14.82 6.64 -23.73
N MET A 144 14.48 7.59 -24.60
CA MET A 144 13.19 8.27 -24.55
C MET A 144 12.13 7.53 -25.38
N ARG A 145 11.00 7.15 -24.77
CA ARG A 145 9.97 6.31 -25.42
C ARG A 145 9.29 6.96 -26.63
N ASN A 146 9.30 8.28 -26.70
CA ASN A 146 8.81 9.08 -27.82
C ASN A 146 9.80 9.14 -28.99
N GLU A 147 11.05 8.70 -28.82
CA GLU A 147 12.02 8.62 -29.90
C GLU A 147 11.88 7.34 -30.75
N PRO A 148 12.44 7.33 -31.97
CA PRO A 148 12.55 6.11 -32.78
C PRO A 148 13.36 5.03 -32.06
N VAL A 149 12.95 3.76 -32.22
CA VAL A 149 13.68 2.59 -31.68
C VAL A 149 15.16 2.59 -32.11
N ALA A 150 15.44 3.02 -33.35
CA ALA A 150 16.81 3.12 -33.86
C ALA A 150 17.67 4.14 -33.08
N SER A 151 17.10 5.28 -32.67
CA SER A 151 17.82 6.27 -31.87
C SER A 151 18.15 5.73 -30.47
N VAL A 152 17.19 5.03 -29.86
CA VAL A 152 17.41 4.39 -28.56
C VAL A 152 18.40 3.22 -28.67
N MET A 153 18.39 2.47 -29.77
CA MET A 153 19.36 1.40 -30.02
C MET A 153 20.81 1.92 -30.02
N GLN A 154 21.06 3.14 -30.51
CA GLN A 154 22.41 3.73 -30.51
C GLN A 154 22.99 3.90 -29.10
N LEU A 155 22.15 4.12 -28.08
CA LEU A 155 22.60 4.16 -26.68
C LEU A 155 23.10 2.79 -26.25
N VAL A 156 22.36 1.74 -26.56
CA VAL A 156 22.72 0.36 -26.21
C VAL A 156 23.94 -0.10 -27.01
N ASP A 157 24.00 0.22 -28.31
CA ASP A 157 25.17 -0.05 -29.15
C ASP A 157 26.43 0.57 -28.55
N GLY A 158 26.34 1.84 -28.13
CA GLY A 158 27.45 2.56 -27.53
C GLY A 158 27.90 2.01 -26.17
N ILE A 159 26.97 1.45 -25.37
CA ILE A 159 27.33 0.73 -24.14
C ILE A 159 28.05 -0.58 -24.48
N VAL A 160 27.53 -1.35 -25.44
CA VAL A 160 28.06 -2.67 -25.81
C VAL A 160 29.43 -2.58 -26.47
N ASP A 161 29.65 -1.62 -27.36
CA ASP A 161 30.93 -1.43 -28.05
C ASP A 161 31.98 -0.67 -27.21
N GLY A 162 31.58 -0.14 -26.06
CA GLY A 162 32.44 0.55 -25.10
C GLY A 162 32.74 2.01 -25.48
N THR A 163 32.09 2.59 -26.48
CA THR A 163 32.23 4.02 -26.81
C THR A 163 31.58 4.92 -25.76
N LEU A 164 30.51 4.46 -25.12
CA LEU A 164 29.87 5.09 -23.95
C LEU A 164 30.37 4.39 -22.68
N THR A 165 31.28 5.05 -21.98
CA THR A 165 31.97 4.52 -20.79
C THR A 165 31.37 5.04 -19.49
N ASN A 166 31.70 4.37 -18.36
CA ASN A 166 31.23 4.72 -17.01
C ASN A 166 29.69 4.68 -16.86
N VAL A 167 29.04 3.78 -17.61
CA VAL A 167 27.59 3.54 -17.56
C VAL A 167 27.35 2.28 -16.74
N ALA A 168 26.47 2.37 -15.73
CA ALA A 168 26.12 1.27 -14.85
C ALA A 168 24.86 0.52 -15.28
N GLY A 169 24.03 1.11 -16.14
CA GLY A 169 22.81 0.47 -16.61
C GLY A 169 22.04 1.28 -17.64
N PHE A 170 20.89 0.74 -18.02
CA PHE A 170 20.00 1.30 -19.03
C PHE A 170 18.58 1.46 -18.48
N ASP A 171 17.87 2.46 -18.99
CA ASP A 171 16.48 2.80 -18.65
C ASP A 171 15.68 3.21 -19.89
N LEU A 172 14.35 3.16 -19.80
CA LEU A 172 13.43 3.82 -20.74
C LEU A 172 12.51 4.77 -19.97
N ALA A 173 12.47 6.02 -20.39
CA ALA A 173 11.71 7.10 -19.75
C ALA A 173 10.83 7.88 -20.76
N GLY A 174 10.19 8.95 -20.29
CA GLY A 174 9.23 9.75 -21.07
C GLY A 174 7.80 9.23 -20.94
N GLU A 175 6.90 9.65 -21.82
CA GLU A 175 5.47 9.30 -21.75
C GLU A 175 5.25 7.76 -21.77
N GLU A 176 4.42 7.28 -20.85
CA GLU A 176 4.09 5.86 -20.74
C GLU A 176 2.85 5.51 -21.57
N VAL A 177 3.00 4.57 -22.50
CA VAL A 177 1.89 3.98 -23.26
C VAL A 177 1.86 2.47 -23.06
N ALA A 178 0.67 1.88 -23.15
CA ALA A 178 0.52 0.42 -23.08
C ALA A 178 1.32 -0.26 -24.21
N GLY A 179 2.02 -1.35 -23.88
CA GLY A 179 2.75 -2.16 -24.87
C GLY A 179 4.07 -1.56 -25.34
N PHE A 180 4.64 -0.56 -24.64
CA PHE A 180 5.94 -0.01 -24.99
C PHE A 180 7.05 -1.07 -24.96
N VAL A 181 6.96 -2.07 -24.08
CA VAL A 181 7.92 -3.17 -23.99
C VAL A 181 8.00 -3.93 -25.31
N SER A 182 6.87 -4.19 -25.96
CA SER A 182 6.82 -4.82 -27.29
C SER A 182 7.43 -3.92 -28.37
N LYS A 183 7.12 -2.62 -28.36
CA LYS A 183 7.71 -1.64 -29.30
C LYS A 183 9.24 -1.63 -29.21
N PHE A 184 9.79 -1.68 -28.01
CA PHE A 184 11.23 -1.62 -27.74
C PHE A 184 11.88 -3.01 -27.57
N ALA A 185 11.18 -4.10 -27.90
CA ALA A 185 11.70 -5.46 -27.75
C ALA A 185 13.11 -5.66 -28.36
N PRO A 186 13.44 -5.16 -29.58
CA PRO A 186 14.79 -5.30 -30.12
C PRO A 186 15.88 -4.67 -29.24
N VAL A 187 15.58 -3.52 -28.62
CA VAL A 187 16.51 -2.83 -27.70
C VAL A 187 16.67 -3.65 -26.43
N LEU A 188 15.56 -4.07 -25.83
CA LEU A 188 15.56 -4.83 -24.56
C LEU A 188 16.20 -6.21 -24.71
N GLU A 189 16.00 -6.89 -25.84
CA GLU A 189 16.69 -8.13 -26.19
C GLU A 189 18.20 -7.94 -26.24
N LYS A 190 18.67 -6.83 -26.83
CA LYS A 190 20.11 -6.52 -26.90
C LYS A 190 20.68 -6.19 -25.52
N VAL A 191 19.97 -5.42 -24.70
CA VAL A 191 20.33 -5.14 -23.30
C VAL A 191 20.50 -6.46 -22.53
N LYS A 192 19.51 -7.35 -22.62
CA LYS A 192 19.51 -8.65 -21.95
C LYS A 192 20.65 -9.55 -22.44
N ALA A 193 20.87 -9.63 -23.76
CA ALA A 193 21.92 -10.45 -24.36
C ALA A 193 23.34 -10.02 -23.95
N ASN A 194 23.53 -8.76 -23.56
CA ASN A 194 24.81 -8.21 -23.11
C ASN A 194 24.89 -8.03 -21.59
N ASN A 195 23.92 -8.56 -20.82
CA ASN A 195 23.87 -8.47 -19.36
C ASN A 195 23.97 -7.04 -18.82
N ILE A 196 23.43 -6.06 -19.57
CA ILE A 196 23.41 -4.66 -19.12
C ILE A 196 22.35 -4.55 -18.01
N PRO A 197 22.70 -4.03 -16.81
CA PRO A 197 21.72 -3.83 -15.75
C PRO A 197 20.56 -2.94 -16.20
N LEU A 198 19.33 -3.37 -15.89
CA LEU A 198 18.12 -2.82 -16.49
C LEU A 198 17.13 -2.39 -15.41
N THR A 199 16.76 -1.10 -15.46
CA THR A 199 15.56 -0.55 -14.81
C THR A 199 14.63 -0.03 -15.90
N LEU A 200 13.32 -0.01 -15.69
CA LEU A 200 12.37 0.56 -16.66
C LEU A 200 11.29 1.35 -15.94
N HIS A 201 10.98 2.58 -16.41
CA HIS A 201 9.77 3.27 -15.99
C HIS A 201 8.54 2.51 -16.50
N ALA A 202 7.76 1.96 -15.58
CA ALA A 202 6.56 1.21 -15.91
C ALA A 202 5.52 1.30 -14.80
N GLY A 203 4.25 1.32 -15.18
CA GLY A 203 3.13 1.40 -14.26
C GLY A 203 3.12 2.68 -13.42
N GLU A 204 3.62 3.79 -13.95
CA GLU A 204 3.44 5.10 -13.34
C GLU A 204 2.09 5.66 -13.75
N CYS A 205 2.01 6.19 -14.97
CA CYS A 205 0.77 6.66 -15.60
C CYS A 205 0.20 5.64 -16.62
N GLY A 206 0.87 4.49 -16.78
CA GLY A 206 0.39 3.36 -17.56
C GLY A 206 -0.35 2.32 -16.72
N CYS A 207 -0.15 1.04 -17.04
CA CYS A 207 -0.88 -0.07 -16.45
C CYS A 207 0.06 -1.09 -15.78
N ALA A 208 -0.50 -1.95 -14.92
CA ALA A 208 0.27 -3.01 -14.28
C ALA A 208 0.87 -4.01 -15.28
N GLN A 209 0.23 -4.21 -16.45
CA GLN A 209 0.80 -5.08 -17.47
C GLN A 209 2.15 -4.58 -17.97
N ASN A 210 2.34 -3.26 -18.11
CA ASN A 210 3.64 -2.68 -18.45
C ASN A 210 4.71 -3.04 -17.40
N VAL A 211 4.35 -3.09 -16.11
CA VAL A 211 5.26 -3.53 -15.04
C VAL A 211 5.64 -5.00 -15.24
N LEU A 212 4.65 -5.87 -15.42
CA LEU A 212 4.88 -7.31 -15.59
C LEU A 212 5.68 -7.62 -16.85
N ASP A 213 5.39 -6.95 -17.96
CA ASP A 213 6.12 -7.07 -19.22
C ASP A 213 7.56 -6.59 -19.07
N SER A 214 7.79 -5.50 -18.32
CA SER A 214 9.14 -4.98 -18.04
C SER A 214 9.97 -5.97 -17.22
N VAL A 215 9.38 -6.58 -16.19
CA VAL A 215 10.02 -7.65 -15.41
C VAL A 215 10.33 -8.86 -16.31
N ALA A 216 9.38 -9.28 -17.14
CA ALA A 216 9.58 -10.40 -18.08
C ALA A 216 10.68 -10.10 -19.13
N ALA A 217 10.84 -8.84 -19.54
CA ALA A 217 11.91 -8.38 -20.41
C ALA A 217 13.29 -8.38 -19.74
N GLY A 218 13.36 -8.56 -18.41
CA GLY A 218 14.60 -8.69 -17.65
C GLY A 218 14.94 -7.49 -16.76
N ALA A 219 14.01 -6.54 -16.58
CA ALA A 219 14.23 -5.43 -15.65
C ALA A 219 14.25 -5.97 -14.21
N SER A 220 15.36 -5.78 -13.50
CA SER A 220 15.49 -6.14 -12.09
C SER A 220 14.88 -5.07 -11.18
N ARG A 221 14.71 -3.85 -11.71
CA ARG A 221 14.08 -2.73 -11.03
C ARG A 221 13.01 -2.08 -11.91
N ILE A 222 12.02 -1.49 -11.26
CA ILE A 222 10.90 -0.80 -11.90
C ILE A 222 10.87 0.64 -11.38
N GLY A 223 11.04 1.60 -12.29
CA GLY A 223 10.77 3.02 -12.03
C GLY A 223 9.29 3.20 -11.72
N HIS A 224 8.98 3.68 -10.52
CA HIS A 224 7.63 3.80 -9.97
C HIS A 224 6.91 2.46 -9.76
N GLY A 225 6.13 1.97 -10.75
CA GLY A 225 5.33 0.76 -10.64
C GLY A 225 4.09 0.85 -9.75
N VAL A 226 3.54 2.05 -9.53
CA VAL A 226 2.35 2.24 -8.66
C VAL A 226 1.12 1.48 -9.15
N ALA A 227 0.98 1.25 -10.46
CA ALA A 227 -0.14 0.52 -11.05
C ALA A 227 -0.21 -0.96 -10.60
N ILE A 228 0.89 -1.54 -10.10
CA ILE A 228 0.90 -2.92 -9.58
C ILE A 228 -0.02 -3.12 -8.37
N ASN A 229 -0.47 -2.02 -7.76
CA ASN A 229 -1.48 -2.03 -6.70
C ASN A 229 -2.77 -2.76 -7.12
N ALA A 230 -3.10 -2.73 -8.42
CA ALA A 230 -4.28 -3.40 -8.96
C ALA A 230 -4.13 -4.94 -9.06
N HIS A 231 -2.92 -5.48 -8.82
CA HIS A 231 -2.59 -6.90 -9.01
C HIS A 231 -1.88 -7.51 -7.80
N PRO A 232 -2.51 -7.54 -6.61
CA PRO A 232 -1.92 -8.09 -5.39
C PRO A 232 -1.54 -9.56 -5.47
N GLU A 233 -2.15 -10.33 -6.37
CA GLU A 233 -1.81 -11.72 -6.65
C GLU A 233 -0.37 -11.90 -7.17
N THR A 234 0.24 -10.86 -7.72
CA THR A 234 1.62 -10.90 -8.27
C THR A 234 2.70 -10.61 -7.23
N TRP A 235 2.32 -10.04 -6.08
CA TRP A 235 3.29 -9.48 -5.12
C TRP A 235 4.19 -10.53 -4.48
N ALA A 236 3.68 -11.75 -4.23
CA ALA A 236 4.48 -12.84 -3.68
C ALA A 236 5.64 -13.20 -4.62
N THR A 237 5.35 -13.36 -5.91
CA THR A 237 6.36 -13.64 -6.94
C THR A 237 7.33 -12.48 -7.13
N LEU A 238 6.86 -11.23 -7.10
CA LEU A 238 7.73 -10.05 -7.18
C LEU A 238 8.69 -9.96 -5.99
N ALA A 239 8.22 -10.31 -4.79
CA ALA A 239 9.05 -10.36 -3.59
C ALA A 239 10.10 -11.49 -3.66
N GLU A 240 9.69 -12.70 -4.07
CA GLU A 240 10.58 -13.85 -4.26
C GLU A 240 11.68 -13.56 -5.28
N ASN A 241 11.32 -12.94 -6.40
CA ASN A 241 12.25 -12.53 -7.46
C ASN A 241 13.09 -11.30 -7.10
N LYS A 242 12.89 -10.71 -5.92
CA LYS A 242 13.58 -9.50 -5.46
C LYS A 242 13.44 -8.31 -6.42
N THR A 243 12.35 -8.26 -7.19
CA THR A 243 12.04 -7.11 -8.05
C THR A 243 11.91 -5.86 -7.18
N THR A 244 12.68 -4.83 -7.49
CA THR A 244 12.74 -3.61 -6.68
C THR A 244 12.00 -2.45 -7.34
N PHE A 245 11.06 -1.85 -6.61
CA PHE A 245 10.26 -0.72 -7.06
C PHE A 245 10.87 0.59 -6.54
N GLU A 246 11.27 1.43 -7.48
CA GLU A 246 11.87 2.75 -7.25
C GLU A 246 10.75 3.79 -7.12
N LEU A 247 10.13 3.86 -5.94
CA LEU A 247 8.99 4.74 -5.71
C LEU A 247 9.43 6.17 -5.43
N ALA A 248 8.67 7.13 -5.95
CA ALA A 248 8.94 8.56 -5.83
C ALA A 248 7.66 9.28 -5.38
N PRO A 249 7.40 9.39 -4.05
CA PRO A 249 6.11 9.81 -3.54
C PRO A 249 5.63 11.15 -4.09
N THR A 250 6.42 12.22 -3.99
CA THR A 250 5.98 13.54 -4.53
C THR A 250 5.67 13.48 -6.02
N SER A 251 6.59 12.89 -6.81
CA SER A 251 6.40 12.74 -8.25
C SER A 251 5.11 11.97 -8.59
N ASN A 252 4.86 10.83 -7.94
CA ASN A 252 3.68 10.01 -8.22
C ASN A 252 2.34 10.73 -7.96
N PHE A 253 2.29 11.67 -7.02
CA PHE A 253 1.10 12.52 -6.84
C PHE A 253 1.06 13.68 -7.84
N GLN A 254 2.20 14.28 -8.18
CA GLN A 254 2.28 15.39 -9.13
C GLN A 254 1.97 14.95 -10.57
N THR A 255 2.34 13.72 -10.97
CA THR A 255 2.02 13.14 -12.27
C THR A 255 0.58 12.63 -12.37
N GLY A 256 -0.16 12.61 -11.25
CA GLY A 256 -1.52 12.06 -11.19
C GLY A 256 -1.58 10.53 -11.23
N ALA A 257 -0.43 9.85 -11.19
CA ALA A 257 -0.35 8.40 -11.07
C ALA A 257 -1.03 7.89 -9.80
N VAL A 258 -1.04 8.72 -8.75
CA VAL A 258 -1.72 8.48 -7.48
C VAL A 258 -2.57 9.70 -7.15
N ASP A 259 -3.87 9.49 -6.99
CA ASP A 259 -4.86 10.54 -6.70
C ASP A 259 -5.00 10.83 -5.20
N LYS A 260 -4.83 9.81 -4.34
CA LYS A 260 -4.96 9.91 -2.89
C LYS A 260 -4.11 8.86 -2.16
N LEU A 261 -3.79 9.15 -0.90
CA LEU A 261 -2.89 8.34 -0.09
C LEU A 261 -3.35 6.87 0.07
N GLU A 262 -4.65 6.62 0.13
CA GLU A 262 -5.18 5.24 0.26
C GLU A 262 -4.87 4.36 -0.96
N ASN A 263 -4.65 5.01 -2.11
CA ASN A 263 -4.31 4.36 -3.37
C ASN A 263 -2.80 4.21 -3.56
N TYR A 264 -1.98 4.88 -2.75
CA TYR A 264 -0.53 4.75 -2.84
C TYR A 264 -0.07 3.37 -2.34
N PRO A 265 0.60 2.55 -3.16
CA PRO A 265 0.90 1.16 -2.79
C PRO A 265 2.12 1.00 -1.89
N PHE A 266 2.88 2.07 -1.62
CA PHE A 266 4.18 2.00 -0.94
C PHE A 266 4.16 1.10 0.30
N LYS A 267 3.30 1.42 1.28
CA LYS A 267 3.22 0.62 2.51
C LYS A 267 2.71 -0.80 2.27
N LYS A 268 1.74 -0.98 1.37
CA LYS A 268 1.16 -2.30 1.07
C LYS A 268 2.19 -3.23 0.44
N LEU A 269 3.01 -2.71 -0.46
CA LEU A 269 4.11 -3.45 -1.09
C LEU A 269 5.20 -3.79 -0.07
N PHE A 270 5.62 -2.80 0.73
CA PHE A 270 6.60 -3.02 1.81
C PHE A 270 6.14 -4.10 2.80
N ASP A 271 4.90 -3.98 3.32
CA ASP A 271 4.31 -4.96 4.25
C ASP A 271 4.15 -6.35 3.61
N ALA A 272 4.02 -6.42 2.28
CA ALA A 272 3.91 -7.67 1.54
C ALA A 272 5.28 -8.34 1.29
N GLY A 273 6.40 -7.68 1.61
CA GLY A 273 7.76 -8.14 1.37
C GLY A 273 8.33 -7.75 -0.01
N VAL A 274 7.58 -6.96 -0.80
CA VAL A 274 8.09 -6.42 -2.07
C VAL A 274 9.11 -5.33 -1.76
N ARG A 275 10.24 -5.36 -2.46
CA ARG A 275 11.31 -4.38 -2.27
C ARG A 275 10.86 -3.03 -2.82
N VAL A 276 10.77 -2.04 -1.94
CA VAL A 276 10.49 -0.65 -2.30
C VAL A 276 11.63 0.24 -1.82
N THR A 277 12.00 1.23 -2.63
CA THR A 277 12.99 2.25 -2.27
C THR A 277 12.35 3.64 -2.34
N ILE A 278 12.93 4.60 -1.62
CA ILE A 278 12.46 5.98 -1.56
C ILE A 278 13.38 6.82 -2.44
N ASN A 279 12.81 7.56 -3.38
CA ASN A 279 13.57 8.35 -4.35
C ASN A 279 12.87 9.68 -4.64
N THR A 280 13.60 10.66 -5.13
CA THR A 280 13.04 11.97 -5.49
C THR A 280 12.43 12.00 -6.89
N ASP A 281 12.86 11.10 -7.79
CA ASP A 281 12.65 11.17 -9.24
C ASP A 281 13.27 12.44 -9.83
N ASN A 282 12.68 13.60 -9.55
CA ASN A 282 13.24 14.90 -9.88
C ASN A 282 13.27 15.79 -8.64
N ARG A 283 14.44 16.28 -8.23
CA ARG A 283 14.55 17.14 -7.04
C ARG A 283 13.90 18.51 -7.26
N THR A 284 14.38 19.24 -8.26
CA THR A 284 13.96 20.61 -8.53
C THR A 284 12.59 20.65 -9.18
N VAL A 285 12.32 19.76 -10.14
CA VAL A 285 10.99 19.69 -10.79
C VAL A 285 9.93 19.31 -9.78
N SER A 286 10.17 18.33 -8.91
CA SER A 286 9.17 17.99 -7.89
C SER A 286 9.13 18.97 -6.73
N GLY A 287 10.13 19.86 -6.60
CA GLY A 287 10.28 20.77 -5.47
C GLY A 287 10.50 20.03 -4.16
N THR A 288 11.31 18.97 -4.17
CA THR A 288 11.53 18.06 -3.05
C THR A 288 13.00 17.68 -2.87
N THR A 289 13.35 17.18 -1.69
CA THR A 289 14.65 16.54 -1.39
C THR A 289 14.42 15.10 -0.95
N LEU A 290 15.48 14.28 -0.88
CA LEU A 290 15.31 12.91 -0.41
C LEU A 290 14.88 12.88 1.07
N ASN A 291 15.38 13.80 1.89
CA ASN A 291 14.88 13.96 3.26
C ASN A 291 13.37 14.28 3.29
N ASP A 292 12.88 15.14 2.39
CA ASP A 292 11.45 15.49 2.32
C ASP A 292 10.59 14.28 1.93
N GLU A 293 11.10 13.35 1.11
CA GLU A 293 10.41 12.09 0.83
C GLU A 293 10.32 11.17 2.06
N TYR A 294 11.40 11.07 2.82
CA TYR A 294 11.41 10.27 4.06
C TYR A 294 10.46 10.85 5.11
N LEU A 295 10.50 12.18 5.30
CA LEU A 295 9.63 12.89 6.22
C LEU A 295 8.16 12.69 5.87
N LYS A 296 7.83 12.79 4.58
CA LYS A 296 6.49 12.57 4.05
C LYS A 296 5.99 11.15 4.35
N LEU A 297 6.81 10.13 4.13
CA LEU A 297 6.45 8.75 4.47
C LEU A 297 6.32 8.51 5.98
N ALA A 298 7.15 9.15 6.80
CA ALA A 298 7.04 9.08 8.27
C ALA A 298 5.79 9.78 8.82
N GLU A 299 5.30 10.79 8.11
CA GLU A 299 4.03 11.44 8.41
C GLU A 299 2.85 10.54 8.03
N TRP A 300 2.85 10.02 6.80
CA TRP A 300 1.77 9.23 6.23
C TRP A 300 1.61 7.84 6.86
N TYR A 301 2.71 7.24 7.28
CA TYR A 301 2.74 5.88 7.79
C TYR A 301 3.38 5.80 9.18
N ASP A 302 3.37 4.61 9.78
CA ASP A 302 3.96 4.31 11.08
C ASP A 302 5.38 3.75 10.97
N PHE A 303 6.09 4.07 9.89
CA PHE A 303 7.47 3.67 9.70
C PHE A 303 8.38 4.21 10.80
N ASN A 304 9.24 3.33 11.29
CA ASN A 304 10.31 3.66 12.23
C ASN A 304 11.69 3.57 11.54
N GLU A 305 12.76 3.81 12.29
CA GLU A 305 14.12 3.84 11.75
C GLU A 305 14.53 2.50 11.12
N ILE A 306 14.11 1.36 11.69
CA ILE A 306 14.41 0.03 11.17
C ILE A 306 13.78 -0.14 9.79
N ASP A 307 12.56 0.34 9.59
CA ASP A 307 11.88 0.27 8.28
C ASP A 307 12.64 1.10 7.23
N PHE A 308 13.05 2.32 7.57
CA PHE A 308 13.84 3.16 6.66
C PHE A 308 15.21 2.57 6.35
N ARG A 309 15.88 1.97 7.34
CA ARG A 309 17.14 1.25 7.12
C ARG A 309 16.92 0.05 6.20
N GLN A 310 15.82 -0.68 6.36
CA GLN A 310 15.48 -1.79 5.50
C GLN A 310 15.23 -1.35 4.04
N MET A 311 14.55 -0.22 3.82
CA MET A 311 14.37 0.34 2.48
C MET A 311 15.72 0.76 1.86
N ASN A 312 16.65 1.28 2.66
CA ASN A 312 18.02 1.55 2.21
C ASN A 312 18.82 0.28 1.92
N ASN A 313 18.59 -0.81 2.65
CA ASN A 313 19.21 -2.10 2.34
C ASN A 313 18.67 -2.67 1.02
N TYR A 314 17.37 -2.54 0.76
CA TYR A 314 16.81 -2.88 -0.54
C TYR A 314 17.47 -2.06 -1.65
N ALA A 315 17.65 -0.76 -1.43
CA ALA A 315 18.36 0.10 -2.37
C ALA A 315 19.83 -0.30 -2.55
N PHE A 316 20.53 -0.64 -1.47
CA PHE A 316 21.90 -1.15 -1.51
C PHE A 316 22.00 -2.43 -2.34
N GLU A 317 21.15 -3.41 -2.06
CA GLU A 317 21.14 -4.69 -2.77
C GLU A 317 20.76 -4.54 -4.25
N ALA A 318 19.81 -3.67 -4.57
CA ALA A 318 19.34 -3.45 -5.93
C ALA A 318 20.21 -2.48 -6.75
N SER A 319 21.13 -1.77 -6.12
CA SER A 319 22.03 -0.84 -6.82
C SER A 319 22.87 -1.56 -7.88
N PHE A 320 23.14 -0.87 -8.97
CA PHE A 320 24.06 -1.27 -10.04
C PHE A 320 25.51 -0.88 -9.69
N MET A 321 25.86 -0.93 -8.40
CA MET A 321 27.22 -0.74 -7.90
C MET A 321 28.13 -1.87 -8.35
N SER A 322 29.40 -1.55 -8.59
CA SER A 322 30.45 -2.56 -8.69
C SER A 322 30.68 -3.25 -7.33
N ASP A 323 31.28 -4.43 -7.34
CA ASP A 323 31.59 -5.17 -6.11
C ASP A 323 32.56 -4.41 -5.20
N GLU A 324 33.45 -3.60 -5.77
CA GLU A 324 34.35 -2.73 -5.02
C GLU A 324 33.57 -1.65 -4.25
N LEU A 325 32.62 -0.97 -4.92
CA LEU A 325 31.77 0.04 -4.28
C LEU A 325 30.87 -0.59 -3.21
N ARG A 326 30.30 -1.76 -3.51
CA ARG A 326 29.49 -2.54 -2.57
C ARG A 326 30.31 -2.90 -1.32
N THR A 327 31.56 -3.32 -1.49
CA THR A 327 32.46 -3.62 -0.38
C THR A 327 32.79 -2.36 0.44
N ALA A 328 33.08 -1.24 -0.22
CA ALA A 328 33.42 0.02 0.43
C ALA A 328 32.25 0.55 1.29
N LEU A 329 31.02 0.51 0.78
CA LEU A 329 29.82 1.01 1.46
C LEU A 329 29.16 -0.04 2.38
N GLY A 330 29.56 -1.30 2.29
CA GLY A 330 28.91 -2.42 2.99
C GLY A 330 28.91 -2.29 4.51
N LYS A 331 29.80 -1.50 5.13
CA LYS A 331 29.75 -1.26 6.59
C LYS A 331 28.61 -0.34 7.02
N GLU A 332 28.20 0.59 6.14
CA GLU A 332 27.14 1.57 6.44
C GLU A 332 25.74 1.00 6.18
N PHE A 333 25.61 0.10 5.21
CA PHE A 333 24.33 -0.49 4.78
C PHE A 333 24.22 -2.00 5.06
N GLY A 334 25.30 -2.68 5.42
CA GLY A 334 25.32 -4.13 5.66
C GLY A 334 25.05 -4.55 7.11
N ALA A 335 24.82 -3.62 8.03
CA ALA A 335 24.68 -3.90 9.47
C ALA A 335 23.26 -4.32 9.93
N VAL A 336 22.29 -4.49 9.03
CA VAL A 336 21.00 -5.14 9.39
C VAL A 336 21.07 -6.66 9.20
N VAL A 337 22.15 -7.18 8.61
CA VAL A 337 22.42 -8.61 8.63
C VAL A 337 23.01 -8.95 10.02
N LYS A 338 22.14 -9.41 10.94
CA LYS A 338 22.40 -9.82 12.35
C LYS A 338 22.28 -8.77 13.46
N ALA A 339 21.54 -7.68 13.29
CA ALA A 339 20.97 -7.06 14.48
C ALA A 339 19.77 -7.91 14.89
N GLU A 340 19.97 -8.81 15.86
CA GLU A 340 18.85 -9.40 16.59
C GLU A 340 17.92 -8.24 16.99
N MET A 341 16.68 -8.23 16.49
CA MET A 341 15.65 -7.41 17.13
C MET A 341 15.69 -7.75 18.63
N PRO A 342 15.73 -6.75 19.54
CA PRO A 342 15.81 -7.02 20.97
C PRO A 342 14.75 -8.05 21.33
N THR A 343 15.14 -9.12 22.03
CA THR A 343 14.27 -10.26 22.35
C THR A 343 12.93 -9.82 22.96
N LEU A 344 12.96 -8.71 23.71
CA LEU A 344 11.80 -8.01 24.27
C LEU A 344 10.77 -7.54 23.23
N GLU A 345 11.19 -7.00 22.07
CA GLU A 345 10.25 -6.58 21.02
C GLU A 345 9.64 -7.77 20.28
N ILE A 346 10.39 -8.87 20.14
CA ILE A 346 9.87 -10.14 19.58
C ILE A 346 8.84 -10.74 20.54
N GLU A 347 9.15 -10.82 21.83
CA GLU A 347 8.25 -11.32 22.88
C GLU A 347 6.96 -10.48 22.95
N GLU A 348 7.04 -9.15 22.93
CA GLU A 348 5.84 -8.31 22.91
C GLU A 348 5.00 -8.48 21.63
N ARG A 349 5.63 -8.78 20.49
CA ARG A 349 4.92 -8.99 19.22
C ARG A 349 4.27 -10.38 19.18
N ILE A 350 4.92 -11.39 19.76
CA ILE A 350 4.37 -12.73 19.99
C ILE A 350 3.18 -12.64 20.95
N ASP A 351 3.31 -11.95 22.08
CA ASP A 351 2.24 -11.77 23.06
C ASP A 351 1.01 -11.07 22.45
N ARG A 352 1.24 -10.07 21.59
CA ARG A 352 0.16 -9.40 20.83
C ARG A 352 -0.53 -10.35 19.84
N LEU A 353 0.22 -11.19 19.14
CA LEU A 353 -0.34 -12.19 18.22
C LEU A 353 -1.11 -13.28 18.98
N ASP A 354 -0.58 -13.75 20.10
CA ASP A 354 -1.24 -14.72 20.99
C ASP A 354 -2.53 -14.16 21.59
N ALA A 355 -2.55 -12.87 21.96
CA ALA A 355 -3.76 -12.20 22.43
C ALA A 355 -4.84 -12.13 21.34
N VAL A 356 -4.47 -11.77 20.11
CA VAL A 356 -5.39 -11.73 18.95
C VAL A 356 -5.91 -13.13 18.62
N LEU A 357 -5.04 -14.13 18.64
CA LEU A 357 -5.43 -15.52 18.38
C LEU A 357 -6.34 -16.06 19.48
N ALA A 358 -6.03 -15.79 20.75
CA ALA A 358 -6.87 -16.15 21.89
C ALA A 358 -8.25 -15.49 21.82
N GLN A 359 -8.33 -14.23 21.37
CA GLN A 359 -9.58 -13.53 21.16
C GLN A 359 -10.42 -14.18 20.05
N LYS A 360 -9.83 -14.48 18.89
CA LYS A 360 -10.52 -15.16 17.79
C LYS A 360 -10.99 -16.56 18.18
N VAL A 361 -10.20 -17.29 18.96
CA VAL A 361 -10.57 -18.60 19.51
C VAL A 361 -11.71 -18.47 20.53
N LEU A 362 -11.74 -17.42 21.34
CA LEU A 362 -12.83 -17.16 22.29
C LEU A 362 -14.14 -16.81 21.55
N GLU A 363 -14.06 -16.04 20.47
CA GLU A 363 -15.19 -15.74 19.59
C GLU A 363 -15.73 -17.01 18.93
N ALA A 364 -14.85 -17.85 18.39
CA ALA A 364 -15.24 -19.16 17.85
C ALA A 364 -15.85 -20.09 18.91
N LYS A 365 -15.29 -20.13 20.14
CA LYS A 365 -15.85 -20.90 21.27
C LYS A 365 -17.23 -20.40 21.67
N LYS A 366 -17.48 -19.09 21.68
CA LYS A 366 -18.81 -18.51 21.96
C LYS A 366 -19.81 -18.94 20.90
N GLU A 367 -19.40 -18.97 19.64
CA GLU A 367 -20.24 -19.41 18.52
C GLU A 367 -20.59 -20.91 18.64
N VAL A 368 -19.60 -21.75 18.94
CA VAL A 368 -19.79 -23.20 19.16
C VAL A 368 -20.64 -23.47 20.42
N PHE A 369 -20.43 -22.74 21.51
CA PHE A 369 -21.21 -22.88 22.74
C PHE A 369 -22.68 -22.47 22.54
N ASN A 370 -22.92 -21.41 21.78
CA ASN A 370 -24.27 -20.99 21.40
C ASN A 370 -24.98 -22.03 20.54
N ARG A 371 -24.25 -22.68 19.61
CA ARG A 371 -24.78 -23.81 18.82
C ARG A 371 -25.06 -25.03 19.69
N ALA A 372 -24.15 -25.42 20.60
CA ALA A 372 -24.33 -26.56 21.50
C ALA A 372 -25.52 -26.38 22.48
N LYS A 373 -25.77 -25.15 22.95
CA LYS A 373 -26.91 -24.81 23.81
C LYS A 373 -28.25 -24.95 23.07
N LEU A 374 -28.26 -24.65 21.77
CA LEU A 374 -29.40 -24.86 20.88
C LEU A 374 -29.64 -26.35 20.63
N THR A 375 -28.58 -27.12 20.38
CA THR A 375 -28.65 -28.57 20.13
C THR A 375 -29.13 -29.37 21.35
N ARG A 376 -28.69 -29.02 22.57
CA ARG A 376 -29.18 -29.66 23.82
C ARG A 376 -30.66 -29.37 24.09
N LYS A 377 -31.12 -28.15 23.79
CA LYS A 377 -32.55 -27.80 23.88
C LYS A 377 -33.40 -28.63 22.92
N ILE A 378 -32.89 -28.89 21.71
CA ILE A 378 -33.57 -29.71 20.69
C ILE A 378 -33.59 -31.19 21.09
N HIS A 379 -32.51 -31.71 21.68
CA HIS A 379 -32.43 -33.09 22.16
C HIS A 379 -33.35 -33.37 23.37
N PHE A 380 -33.42 -32.44 24.33
CA PHE A 380 -34.32 -32.56 25.48
C PHE A 380 -35.80 -32.62 25.06
N ILE A 381 -36.17 -31.91 23.99
CA ILE A 381 -37.54 -31.92 23.44
C ILE A 381 -37.88 -33.25 22.75
N ARG A 382 -36.91 -33.94 22.14
CA ARG A 382 -37.11 -35.25 21.50
C ARG A 382 -37.23 -36.40 22.51
N ALA A 383 -36.56 -36.30 23.66
CA ALA A 383 -36.56 -37.35 24.68
C ALA A 383 -37.89 -37.48 25.46
N GLU A 384 -38.74 -36.45 25.48
CA GLU A 384 -40.05 -36.48 26.17
C GLU A 384 -41.20 -37.12 25.34
N GLY A 385 -40.92 -37.68 24.15
CA GLY A 385 -41.91 -38.43 23.36
C GLY A 385 -43.11 -37.61 22.85
N LYS A 386 -43.07 -36.28 22.94
CA LYS A 386 -44.11 -35.41 22.41
C LYS A 386 -43.79 -35.04 20.97
N SER A 387 -44.76 -35.21 20.08
CA SER A 387 -44.68 -34.71 18.70
C SER A 387 -44.24 -33.24 18.70
N MET A 388 -43.23 -32.93 17.87
CA MET A 388 -42.71 -31.57 17.68
C MET A 388 -43.84 -30.60 17.28
N SER A 389 -44.91 -31.09 16.63
CA SER A 389 -46.08 -30.29 16.28
C SER A 389 -46.91 -29.87 17.50
N VAL A 390 -47.01 -30.70 18.55
CA VAL A 390 -47.77 -30.38 19.77
C VAL A 390 -47.02 -29.34 20.61
N TYR A 391 -45.70 -29.40 20.64
CA TYR A 391 -44.86 -28.41 21.33
C TYR A 391 -44.81 -27.09 20.55
N LEU A 392 -44.65 -27.11 19.23
CA LEU A 392 -44.75 -25.93 18.38
C LEU A 392 -46.14 -25.29 18.48
N THR A 393 -47.21 -26.09 18.55
CA THR A 393 -48.57 -25.56 18.76
C THR A 393 -48.72 -24.94 20.16
N LYS A 394 -48.22 -25.58 21.22
CA LYS A 394 -48.22 -24.98 22.58
C LYS A 394 -47.30 -23.78 22.71
N TYR A 395 -46.17 -23.73 22.01
CA TYR A 395 -45.22 -22.63 22.04
C TYR A 395 -45.70 -21.46 21.18
N LEU A 396 -46.34 -21.72 20.05
CA LEU A 396 -47.00 -20.74 19.21
C LEU A 396 -48.24 -20.19 19.92
N ILE A 397 -49.08 -21.03 20.52
CA ILE A 397 -50.20 -20.59 21.38
C ILE A 397 -49.67 -19.83 22.59
N SER A 398 -48.62 -20.28 23.27
CA SER A 398 -48.04 -19.55 24.41
C SER A 398 -47.40 -18.23 23.97
N SER A 399 -46.81 -18.14 22.78
CA SER A 399 -46.19 -16.91 22.28
C SER A 399 -47.24 -15.95 21.76
N ILE A 400 -48.30 -16.44 21.12
CA ILE A 400 -49.48 -15.66 20.72
C ILE A 400 -50.24 -15.18 21.96
N VAL A 401 -50.47 -16.03 22.96
CA VAL A 401 -51.09 -15.66 24.24
C VAL A 401 -50.19 -14.70 25.00
N LYS A 402 -48.86 -14.90 25.05
CA LYS A 402 -47.94 -13.91 25.66
C LYS A 402 -47.92 -12.60 24.89
N PHE A 403 -48.04 -12.61 23.57
CA PHE A 403 -48.08 -11.41 22.73
C PHE A 403 -49.43 -10.69 22.81
N ILE A 404 -50.54 -11.41 22.97
CA ILE A 404 -51.88 -10.85 23.24
C ILE A 404 -51.96 -10.34 24.68
N VAL A 405 -51.39 -11.05 25.67
CA VAL A 405 -51.35 -10.61 27.07
C VAL A 405 -50.37 -9.45 27.27
N PHE A 406 -49.19 -9.44 26.61
CA PHE A 406 -48.30 -8.27 26.60
C PHE A 406 -48.85 -7.13 25.75
N GLY A 407 -49.53 -7.42 24.65
CA GLY A 407 -50.21 -6.42 23.82
C GLY A 407 -51.40 -5.80 24.53
N ALA A 408 -52.18 -6.58 25.28
CA ALA A 408 -53.28 -6.12 26.12
C ALA A 408 -52.77 -5.45 27.40
N ALA A 409 -51.70 -5.91 28.03
CA ALA A 409 -51.06 -5.25 29.17
C ALA A 409 -50.40 -3.92 28.74
N ALA A 410 -49.75 -3.88 27.58
CA ALA A 410 -49.25 -2.64 26.98
C ALA A 410 -50.41 -1.73 26.59
N GLY A 411 -51.51 -2.26 26.05
CA GLY A 411 -52.74 -1.51 25.77
C GLY A 411 -53.40 -0.93 27.02
N VAL A 412 -53.49 -1.70 28.12
CA VAL A 412 -54.02 -1.26 29.42
C VAL A 412 -53.07 -0.27 30.10
N VAL A 413 -51.75 -0.45 29.97
CA VAL A 413 -50.76 0.53 30.44
C VAL A 413 -50.86 1.81 29.61
N ILE A 414 -51.04 1.73 28.29
CA ILE A 414 -51.22 2.91 27.41
C ILE A 414 -52.56 3.60 27.67
N ILE A 415 -53.65 2.86 27.94
CA ILE A 415 -54.97 3.42 28.29
C ILE A 415 -54.96 4.00 29.70
N ASN A 416 -54.35 3.35 30.70
CA ASN A 416 -54.18 3.92 32.04
C ASN A 416 -53.22 5.10 32.04
N PHE A 417 -52.17 5.08 31.21
CA PHE A 417 -51.26 6.21 31.03
C PHE A 417 -51.94 7.36 30.28
N ALA A 418 -52.82 7.07 29.31
CA ALA A 418 -53.68 8.07 28.69
C ALA A 418 -54.70 8.65 29.69
N LEU A 419 -55.40 7.82 30.48
CA LEU A 419 -56.34 8.27 31.53
C LEU A 419 -55.64 9.04 32.65
N MET A 420 -54.39 8.68 33.00
CA MET A 420 -53.56 9.38 33.99
C MET A 420 -53.04 10.72 33.45
N ILE A 421 -52.76 10.82 32.13
CA ILE A 421 -52.49 12.08 31.44
C ILE A 421 -53.78 12.94 31.38
N PHE A 422 -54.93 12.38 31.01
CA PHE A 422 -56.21 13.10 30.96
C PHE A 422 -56.72 13.54 32.35
N GLY A 423 -56.49 12.74 33.40
CA GLY A 423 -56.87 13.06 34.78
C GLY A 423 -55.93 14.06 35.48
N SER A 424 -54.69 14.19 35.02
CA SER A 424 -53.68 15.08 35.62
C SER A 424 -53.51 16.43 34.90
N ILE A 425 -54.26 16.68 33.82
CA ILE A 425 -54.32 17.99 33.12
C ILE A 425 -55.46 18.85 33.70
N LYS A 426 -55.51 18.95 35.03
CA LYS A 426 -56.16 20.08 35.72
C LYS A 426 -55.22 20.63 36.77
N GLY A 427 -54.02 21.02 36.34
CA GLY A 427 -53.11 21.77 37.20
C GLY A 427 -51.77 22.13 36.54
N PRO A 428 -51.14 23.26 36.94
CA PRO A 428 -49.94 23.81 36.28
C PRO A 428 -48.68 22.92 36.36
N LEU A 429 -48.71 21.85 37.16
CA LEU A 429 -47.56 20.95 37.36
C LEU A 429 -47.46 19.85 36.29
N GLY A 430 -48.55 19.55 35.57
CA GLY A 430 -48.60 18.47 34.56
C GLY A 430 -47.85 18.79 33.26
N GLU A 431 -47.91 20.05 32.79
CA GLU A 431 -47.33 20.46 31.50
C GLU A 431 -45.80 20.43 31.48
N LYS A 432 -45.15 20.79 32.60
CA LYS A 432 -43.67 20.78 32.70
C LYS A 432 -43.07 19.37 32.68
N THR A 433 -43.82 18.37 33.17
CA THR A 433 -43.37 16.97 33.21
C THR A 433 -43.50 16.31 31.83
N PHE A 434 -44.56 16.65 31.08
CA PHE A 434 -44.77 16.18 29.71
C PHE A 434 -43.71 16.70 28.73
N ALA A 435 -43.34 17.99 28.84
CA ALA A 435 -42.30 18.60 27.99
C ALA A 435 -40.91 17.96 28.20
N LYS A 436 -40.58 17.53 29.43
CA LYS A 436 -39.31 16.85 29.74
C LYS A 436 -39.24 15.41 29.22
N LEU A 437 -40.36 14.69 29.16
CA LEU A 437 -40.39 13.29 28.71
C LEU A 437 -40.28 13.16 27.18
N MET A 438 -40.90 14.07 26.43
CA MET A 438 -40.88 14.06 24.95
C MET A 438 -39.53 14.50 24.35
N ALA A 439 -38.62 15.03 25.15
CA ALA A 439 -37.26 15.41 24.72
C ALA A 439 -36.27 14.24 24.61
N LYS A 440 -36.63 13.03 25.07
CA LYS A 440 -35.69 11.89 25.19
C LYS A 440 -35.97 10.69 24.26
N ASN A 441 -36.93 10.77 23.33
CA ASN A 441 -37.32 9.62 22.50
C ASN A 441 -37.02 9.85 20.99
N PRO A 442 -36.21 9.00 20.31
CA PRO A 442 -35.77 9.22 18.92
C PRO A 442 -36.89 9.26 17.88
N ILE A 443 -38.04 8.66 18.18
CA ILE A 443 -39.19 8.57 17.25
C ILE A 443 -40.05 9.85 17.27
N SER A 444 -39.80 10.76 18.23
CA SER A 444 -40.61 11.97 18.43
C SER A 444 -40.52 13.00 17.31
N GLY A 445 -39.44 13.02 16.52
CA GLY A 445 -39.25 13.95 15.41
C GLY A 445 -40.16 13.67 14.21
N PHE A 446 -40.38 12.39 13.90
CA PHE A 446 -41.16 11.97 12.73
C PHE A 446 -42.67 12.22 12.91
N ILE A 447 -43.18 12.02 14.13
CA ILE A 447 -44.61 12.22 14.44
C ILE A 447 -44.96 13.71 14.60
N LYS A 448 -43.99 14.55 15.01
CA LYS A 448 -44.17 16.01 15.15
C LYS A 448 -44.38 16.74 13.82
N GLY A 449 -43.86 16.23 12.71
CA GLY A 449 -44.00 16.85 11.38
C GLY A 449 -45.35 16.64 10.70
N LEU A 450 -46.21 15.77 11.23
CA LEU A 450 -47.52 15.48 10.65
C LEU A 450 -48.57 16.45 11.22
N SER A 451 -49.16 17.23 10.32
CA SER A 451 -49.91 18.45 10.62
C SER A 451 -51.34 18.23 11.09
N ASN A 452 -51.89 17.01 11.02
CA ASN A 452 -53.25 16.72 11.51
C ASN A 452 -53.44 15.27 12.02
N HIS A 453 -54.53 15.06 12.75
CA HIS A 453 -54.82 13.85 13.54
C HIS A 453 -54.94 12.59 12.67
N GLU A 454 -55.44 12.69 11.44
CA GLU A 454 -55.64 11.56 10.52
C GLU A 454 -54.33 11.07 9.89
N THR A 455 -53.37 11.96 9.60
CA THR A 455 -52.06 11.57 9.04
C THR A 455 -51.19 10.83 10.06
N ARG A 456 -51.35 11.11 11.35
CA ARG A 456 -50.67 10.38 12.43
C ARG A 456 -51.18 8.94 12.56
N LEU A 457 -52.48 8.73 12.35
CA LEU A 457 -53.10 7.41 12.36
C LEU A 457 -52.63 6.57 11.16
N LEU A 458 -52.57 7.17 9.97
CA LEU A 458 -52.01 6.56 8.75
C LEU A 458 -50.52 6.22 8.89
N GLY A 459 -49.72 7.06 9.55
CA GLY A 459 -48.32 6.78 9.85
C GLY A 459 -48.11 5.58 10.79
N MET A 460 -49.00 5.40 11.77
CA MET A 460 -48.99 4.24 12.67
C MET A 460 -49.40 2.95 11.95
N VAL A 461 -50.40 3.01 11.05
CA VAL A 461 -50.80 1.87 10.21
C VAL A 461 -49.67 1.46 9.24
N GLY A 462 -48.95 2.44 8.67
CA GLY A 462 -47.78 2.18 7.82
C GLY A 462 -46.65 1.44 8.54
N LEU A 463 -46.35 1.80 9.79
CA LEU A 463 -45.35 1.12 10.63
C LEU A 463 -45.71 -0.34 10.93
N VAL A 464 -47.00 -0.63 11.11
CA VAL A 464 -47.50 -2.00 11.32
C VAL A 464 -47.32 -2.85 10.05
N ILE A 465 -47.60 -2.28 8.88
CA ILE A 465 -47.44 -2.96 7.59
C ILE A 465 -45.96 -3.27 7.32
N VAL A 466 -45.05 -2.33 7.59
CA VAL A 466 -43.59 -2.53 7.48
C VAL A 466 -43.09 -3.65 8.39
N GLY A 467 -43.61 -3.72 9.63
CA GLY A 467 -43.31 -4.80 10.56
C GLY A 467 -43.75 -6.19 10.06
N ILE A 468 -44.90 -6.27 9.39
CA ILE A 468 -45.41 -7.53 8.81
C ILE A 468 -44.55 -7.98 7.62
N VAL A 469 -44.13 -7.07 6.75
CA VAL A 469 -43.27 -7.38 5.59
C VAL A 469 -41.89 -7.89 6.03
N LEU A 470 -41.29 -7.27 7.05
CA LEU A 470 -40.02 -7.73 7.64
C LEU A 470 -40.13 -9.12 8.29
N ALA A 471 -41.27 -9.42 8.93
CA ALA A 471 -41.51 -10.74 9.51
C ALA A 471 -41.60 -11.84 8.44
N PHE A 472 -42.23 -11.57 7.30
CA PHE A 472 -42.28 -12.52 6.17
C PHE A 472 -40.90 -12.74 5.51
N ALA A 473 -40.08 -11.69 5.41
CA ALA A 473 -38.71 -11.79 4.90
C ALA A 473 -37.82 -12.66 5.81
N LEU A 474 -37.95 -12.50 7.14
CA LEU A 474 -37.25 -13.31 8.14
C LEU A 474 -37.67 -14.79 8.10
N ILE A 475 -38.96 -15.08 7.88
CA ILE A 475 -39.46 -16.46 7.72
C ILE A 475 -38.88 -17.12 6.45
N LYS A 476 -38.70 -16.35 5.36
CA LYS A 476 -38.11 -16.84 4.11
C LYS A 476 -36.62 -17.15 4.26
N LEU A 477 -35.87 -16.30 4.97
CA LEU A 477 -34.48 -16.54 5.36
C LEU A 477 -34.35 -17.77 6.27
N PHE A 478 -35.29 -17.96 7.20
CA PHE A 478 -35.28 -19.10 8.12
C PHE A 478 -35.54 -20.46 7.43
N LYS A 479 -36.32 -20.48 6.33
CA LYS A 479 -36.54 -21.69 5.52
C LYS A 479 -35.33 -22.10 4.69
N MET A 480 -34.42 -21.18 4.36
CA MET A 480 -33.20 -21.48 3.60
C MET A 480 -32.10 -22.13 4.45
N SER A 481 -32.15 -22.03 5.78
CA SER A 481 -31.08 -22.48 6.69
C SER A 481 -31.18 -23.94 7.19
N PHE A 482 -32.15 -24.75 6.72
CA PHE A 482 -32.32 -26.14 7.16
C PHE A 482 -31.89 -27.15 6.09
N LYS A 483 -30.59 -27.44 6.02
CA LYS A 483 -30.01 -28.66 5.44
C LYS A 483 -28.69 -28.99 6.15
N ILE A 484 -28.70 -29.62 7.34
CA ILE A 484 -27.50 -30.25 7.93
C ILE A 484 -27.89 -31.48 8.78
N ASN A 485 -27.19 -32.59 8.53
CA ASN A 485 -27.23 -33.90 9.23
C ASN A 485 -26.00 -34.08 10.16
N ALA A 486 -26.06 -35.11 11.02
CA ALA A 486 -25.29 -35.36 12.25
C ALA A 486 -23.76 -35.57 12.12
N THR A 487 -22.95 -34.84 12.90
CA THR A 487 -21.48 -35.03 13.03
C THR A 487 -20.86 -34.48 14.35
N ASP A 488 -21.58 -34.42 15.47
CA ASP A 488 -21.13 -33.61 16.63
C ASP A 488 -20.31 -34.35 17.73
N ASP A 489 -20.10 -35.67 17.67
CA ASP A 489 -19.48 -36.40 18.79
C ASP A 489 -17.95 -36.62 18.65
N TYR A 490 -17.37 -36.37 17.47
CA TYR A 490 -15.95 -36.65 17.20
C TYR A 490 -14.99 -35.46 17.47
N LEU A 491 -15.49 -34.23 17.39
CA LEU A 491 -14.67 -33.01 17.43
C LEU A 491 -14.13 -32.66 18.83
N VAL A 492 -14.76 -33.18 19.90
CA VAL A 492 -14.39 -32.80 21.28
C VAL A 492 -13.11 -33.50 21.75
N LYS A 493 -12.83 -34.73 21.32
CA LYS A 493 -11.65 -35.50 21.75
C LYS A 493 -10.36 -35.15 21.01
N TYR A 494 -10.44 -34.57 19.81
CA TYR A 494 -9.27 -34.27 18.98
C TYR A 494 -8.49 -33.00 19.42
N SER A 495 -9.11 -32.13 20.24
CA SER A 495 -8.59 -30.78 20.54
C SER A 495 -7.51 -30.68 21.63
N PHE A 496 -7.13 -31.80 22.27
CA PHE A 496 -6.22 -31.78 23.42
C PHE A 496 -4.78 -32.25 23.10
N HIS A 497 -4.59 -33.25 22.24
CA HIS A 497 -3.26 -33.80 21.91
C HIS A 497 -2.46 -32.98 20.88
N LYS A 498 -3.10 -32.17 20.03
CA LYS A 498 -2.40 -31.30 19.06
C LYS A 498 -1.90 -29.97 19.64
N ARG A 499 -2.27 -29.61 20.87
CA ARG A 499 -1.87 -28.33 21.49
C ARG A 499 -0.38 -28.26 21.85
N THR A 500 0.19 -29.35 22.33
CA THR A 500 1.59 -29.43 22.78
C THR A 500 2.55 -29.64 21.62
N ALA A 501 2.15 -30.39 20.58
CA ALA A 501 2.96 -30.58 19.38
C ALA A 501 3.08 -29.32 18.52
N PHE A 502 1.96 -28.58 18.34
CA PHE A 502 1.93 -27.35 17.55
C PHE A 502 2.76 -26.21 18.17
N ALA A 503 2.67 -26.02 19.48
CA ALA A 503 3.46 -24.99 20.17
C ALA A 503 4.97 -25.30 20.16
N ALA A 504 5.34 -26.59 20.17
CA ALA A 504 6.74 -27.02 20.06
C ALA A 504 7.30 -26.85 18.63
N GLU A 505 6.50 -27.12 17.60
CA GLU A 505 6.89 -26.89 16.20
C GLU A 505 7.05 -25.40 15.87
N VAL A 506 6.15 -24.54 16.36
CA VAL A 506 6.25 -23.08 16.17
C VAL A 506 7.49 -22.52 16.87
N ARG A 507 7.85 -23.00 18.07
CA ARG A 507 9.11 -22.64 18.74
C ARG A 507 10.33 -23.07 17.94
N ALA A 508 10.35 -24.31 17.44
CA ALA A 508 11.47 -24.83 16.67
C ALA A 508 11.68 -24.12 15.31
N LEU A 509 10.62 -23.56 14.72
CA LEU A 509 10.69 -22.72 13.52
C LEU A 509 11.22 -21.31 13.81
N LEU A 510 10.86 -20.74 14.97
CA LEU A 510 11.32 -19.41 15.39
C LEU A 510 12.79 -19.42 15.86
N GLU A 511 13.28 -20.52 16.44
CA GLU A 511 14.68 -20.67 16.90
C GLU A 511 15.70 -20.85 15.77
N LYS A 512 15.29 -21.14 14.53
CA LYS A 512 16.19 -21.51 13.41
C LYS A 512 16.71 -20.37 12.51
N GLN A 513 16.38 -19.10 12.77
CA GLN A 513 16.81 -17.90 12.00
C GLN A 513 16.64 -17.96 10.46
N ASP A 514 15.66 -17.19 9.93
CA ASP A 514 15.90 -16.03 9.06
C ASP A 514 14.57 -15.27 8.93
N TYR A 515 14.53 -13.98 9.30
CA TYR A 515 13.28 -13.22 9.50
C TYR A 515 12.44 -13.06 8.21
N TYR A 516 13.05 -13.26 7.04
CA TYR A 516 12.38 -13.13 5.75
C TYR A 516 11.42 -14.27 5.41
N ASP A 517 11.47 -15.39 6.13
CA ASP A 517 10.69 -16.59 5.80
C ASP A 517 9.38 -16.72 6.61
N LEU A 518 8.99 -15.71 7.39
CA LEU A 518 7.74 -15.76 8.18
C LEU A 518 6.48 -15.87 7.31
N LYS A 519 6.50 -15.38 6.06
CA LYS A 519 5.35 -15.42 5.15
C LYS A 519 5.28 -16.72 4.34
N ALA A 520 6.41 -17.27 3.89
CA ALA A 520 6.45 -18.60 3.30
C ALA A 520 6.17 -19.68 4.37
N ASN A 521 6.59 -19.47 5.62
CA ASN A 521 6.13 -20.27 6.75
C ASN A 521 4.62 -20.10 7.03
N ARG A 522 4.05 -18.89 6.87
CA ARG A 522 2.60 -18.67 6.98
C ARG A 522 1.82 -19.39 5.87
N GLU A 523 2.27 -19.35 4.63
CA GLU A 523 1.67 -20.08 3.51
C GLU A 523 1.86 -21.59 3.65
N ALA A 524 3.03 -22.06 4.12
CA ALA A 524 3.25 -23.47 4.44
C ALA A 524 2.35 -23.96 5.58
N LEU A 525 2.14 -23.12 6.62
CA LEU A 525 1.15 -23.37 7.68
C LEU A 525 -0.27 -23.38 7.11
N GLN A 526 -0.62 -22.43 6.25
CA GLN A 526 -1.95 -22.32 5.65
C GLN A 526 -2.27 -23.49 4.71
N LYS A 527 -1.27 -23.97 3.96
CA LYS A 527 -1.35 -25.18 3.11
C LYS A 527 -1.45 -26.46 3.92
N LYS A 528 -0.79 -26.52 5.09
CA LYS A 528 -0.97 -27.61 6.08
C LYS A 528 -2.32 -27.54 6.82
N LEU A 529 -2.92 -26.37 6.93
CA LEU A 529 -4.25 -26.14 7.52
C LEU A 529 -5.39 -26.31 6.48
N GLU A 530 -5.09 -26.25 5.19
CA GLU A 530 -6.06 -26.36 4.09
C GLU A 530 -6.95 -27.62 4.15
N PRO A 531 -6.42 -28.82 4.50
CA PRO A 531 -7.25 -30.02 4.69
C PRO A 531 -8.22 -29.89 5.88
N VAL A 532 -7.81 -29.15 6.93
CA VAL A 532 -8.62 -28.88 8.13
C VAL A 532 -9.75 -27.90 7.80
N ASP A 533 -9.45 -26.83 7.06
CA ASP A 533 -10.44 -25.85 6.62
C ASP A 533 -11.44 -26.44 5.60
N LYS A 534 -10.98 -27.32 4.68
CA LYS A 534 -11.87 -28.07 3.77
C LYS A 534 -12.81 -29.01 4.51
N ALA A 535 -12.33 -29.67 5.57
CA ALA A 535 -13.16 -30.53 6.42
C ALA A 535 -14.22 -29.72 7.19
N PHE A 536 -13.89 -28.50 7.63
CA PHE A 536 -14.84 -27.57 8.26
C PHE A 536 -15.91 -27.04 7.29
N GLN A 537 -15.58 -26.85 6.02
CA GLN A 537 -16.50 -26.28 5.02
C GLN A 537 -17.42 -27.31 4.36
N THR A 538 -16.97 -28.56 4.18
CA THR A 538 -17.73 -29.57 3.42
C THR A 538 -18.55 -30.52 4.29
N GLY A 539 -18.34 -30.52 5.62
CA GLY A 539 -19.04 -31.41 6.54
C GLY A 539 -18.79 -32.91 6.30
N GLY A 540 -17.79 -33.26 5.46
CA GLY A 540 -17.47 -34.63 5.10
C GLY A 540 -16.54 -35.31 6.10
N SER A 541 -16.85 -36.57 6.41
CA SER A 541 -15.98 -37.50 7.15
C SER A 541 -14.70 -37.79 6.36
N PHE A 542 -13.54 -37.67 7.00
CA PHE A 542 -12.30 -38.28 6.51
C PHE A 542 -12.18 -39.69 7.06
N GLU A 543 -12.04 -40.69 6.18
CA GLU A 543 -11.38 -41.95 6.53
C GLU A 543 -9.87 -41.71 6.55
N SER A 544 -9.23 -42.09 7.64
CA SER A 544 -7.78 -41.95 7.82
C SER A 544 -7.03 -42.95 6.94
N GLN A 545 -6.09 -42.46 6.13
CA GLN A 545 -4.88 -43.21 5.82
C GLN A 545 -3.67 -42.32 6.11
N ASP A 546 -2.91 -42.78 7.12
CA ASP A 546 -1.59 -42.40 7.66
C ASP A 546 -1.13 -40.93 7.66
#